data_AF-A0A534B400-F1
#
_entry.id   AF-A0A534B400-F1
#
_cell.length_a   1.000
_cell.length_b   1.000
_cell.length_c   1.000
_cell.angle_alpha   90.00
_cell.angle_beta   90.00
_cell.angle_gamma   90.00
#
_symmetry.space_group_name_H-M   'P 1'
#
loop_
_entity.id
_entity.type
_entity.pdbx_description
1 polymer ?
#
loop_
_entity_poly.entity_id
_entity_poly.type
_entity_poly.pdbx_seq_one_letter_code
_entity_poly.pdbx_strand_id
1 'polypeptide(L)'
;MWDAWQATLRVCSSGCALLVFGVYGCASHAPAPGYRADALSIEQVRADLDAHRTTVRQLEAHYAARIAALDAQGPALHSVLEVNPDAAAIAAQLDAAGGPHGPLYGVPVLLKDNIDTADRMLTTAGSLALVGSAPVRDAFIVRRLRAAGALILGKANLSEWANYRSKRSSSGWSGRGGQTKNPYALDRNPCGSSSGSGAAIAADLAVVAVGTETDGSVTCPASVNGLVGIKPTVGLVSRSGIIPIAASQDTAGPMARTVADAAVLLGVLAGYDTDDPATARLREQPPPDYSRSLEAA
;
A
#
# COMPACT_ATOMS: atom_id res chain seq x y z
N MET A 1 -63.18 -31.20 53.55
CA MET A 1 -62.68 -30.20 54.52
C MET A 1 -61.83 -29.23 53.72
N TRP A 2 -62.44 -28.21 53.13
CA TRP A 2 -62.69 -26.86 53.69
C TRP A 2 -61.42 -25.97 53.74
N ASP A 3 -61.61 -24.77 53.18
CA ASP A 3 -60.89 -23.49 53.31
C ASP A 3 -59.57 -23.30 52.51
N ALA A 4 -59.49 -22.48 51.45
CA ALA A 4 -59.69 -21.02 51.29
C ALA A 4 -58.57 -20.16 51.92
N TRP A 5 -57.85 -19.36 51.12
CA TRP A 5 -57.87 -17.88 51.15
C TRP A 5 -56.88 -17.24 50.13
N GLN A 6 -57.25 -16.03 49.73
CA GLN A 6 -56.87 -15.22 48.56
C GLN A 6 -55.51 -14.51 48.62
N ALA A 7 -54.98 -14.13 47.44
CA ALA A 7 -54.32 -12.82 47.25
C ALA A 7 -54.34 -12.33 45.77
N THR A 8 -55.30 -11.44 45.50
CA THR A 8 -55.25 -10.16 44.75
C THR A 8 -54.45 -10.00 43.45
N LEU A 9 -55.20 -9.62 42.40
CA LEU A 9 -54.77 -9.03 41.12
C LEU A 9 -53.96 -7.73 41.28
N ARG A 10 -52.91 -7.56 40.46
CA ARG A 10 -52.51 -6.25 39.91
C ARG A 10 -52.12 -6.39 38.44
N VAL A 11 -52.93 -5.76 37.60
CA VAL A 11 -52.61 -5.41 36.21
C VAL A 11 -51.52 -4.35 36.24
N CYS A 12 -50.41 -4.58 35.52
CA CYS A 12 -49.47 -3.54 35.15
C CYS A 12 -49.24 -3.63 33.64
N SER A 13 -49.95 -2.80 32.90
CA SER A 13 -49.71 -2.49 31.50
C SER A 13 -48.49 -1.57 31.41
N SER A 14 -47.36 -2.09 30.93
CA SER A 14 -46.18 -1.29 30.60
C SER A 14 -45.85 -1.45 29.12
N GLY A 15 -45.78 -0.31 28.44
CA GLY A 15 -45.72 -0.18 26.99
C GLY A 15 -44.54 -0.88 26.34
N CYS A 16 -44.81 -1.49 25.20
CA CYS A 16 -43.82 -1.98 24.26
C CYS A 16 -43.14 -0.75 23.62
N ALA A 17 -41.99 -0.35 24.15
CA ALA A 17 -41.13 0.61 23.49
C ALA A 17 -40.51 -0.06 22.27
N LEU A 18 -41.07 0.24 21.09
CA LEU A 18 -40.44 -0.03 19.80
C LEU A 18 -39.13 0.77 19.74
N LEU A 19 -38.03 0.13 20.12
CA LEU A 19 -36.69 0.58 19.79
C LEU A 19 -36.55 0.50 18.26
N VAL A 20 -36.74 1.64 17.61
CA VAL A 20 -36.32 1.86 16.23
C VAL A 20 -34.80 1.78 16.24
N PHE A 21 -34.24 0.62 15.92
CA PHE A 21 -32.87 0.51 15.48
C PHE A 21 -32.77 1.36 14.22
N GLY A 22 -32.23 2.58 14.37
CA GLY A 22 -31.76 3.37 13.25
C GLY A 22 -30.69 2.56 12.54
N VAL A 23 -31.07 1.90 11.45
CA VAL A 23 -30.13 1.38 10.47
C VAL A 23 -29.45 2.63 9.91
N TYR A 24 -28.29 2.98 10.44
CA TYR A 24 -27.34 3.84 9.74
C TYR A 24 -26.94 3.07 8.49
N GLY A 25 -27.74 3.21 7.44
CA GLY A 25 -27.39 2.72 6.12
C GLY A 25 -26.05 3.33 5.79
N CYS A 26 -25.05 2.49 5.56
CA CYS A 26 -23.85 2.88 4.84
C CYS A 26 -24.35 3.33 3.47
N ALA A 27 -24.61 4.63 3.31
CA ALA A 27 -24.98 5.18 2.03
C ALA A 27 -23.75 5.00 1.13
N SER A 28 -23.79 3.98 0.29
CA SER A 28 -22.87 3.81 -0.83
C SER A 28 -23.08 5.00 -1.76
N HIS A 29 -22.38 6.08 -1.50
CA HIS A 29 -22.33 7.19 -2.43
C HIS A 29 -21.61 6.68 -3.68
N ALA A 30 -22.20 6.89 -4.85
CA ALA A 30 -21.49 6.73 -6.11
C ALA A 30 -20.44 7.85 -6.23
N PRO A 31 -19.36 7.67 -7.01
CA PRO A 31 -18.43 8.77 -7.26
C PRO A 31 -19.15 9.96 -7.87
N ALA A 32 -18.63 11.17 -7.67
CA ALA A 32 -19.21 12.35 -8.28
C ALA A 32 -19.32 12.18 -9.82
N PRO A 33 -20.42 12.63 -10.46
CA PRO A 33 -20.57 12.54 -11.91
C PRO A 33 -19.37 13.13 -12.65
N GLY A 34 -18.75 12.33 -13.53
CA GLY A 34 -17.57 12.75 -14.31
C GLY A 34 -16.22 12.57 -13.60
N TYR A 35 -16.18 12.00 -12.39
CA TYR A 35 -14.93 11.68 -11.70
C TYR A 35 -14.06 10.70 -12.49
N ARG A 36 -12.78 11.03 -12.64
CA ARG A 36 -11.77 10.22 -13.33
C ARG A 36 -10.58 10.06 -12.40
N ALA A 37 -10.41 8.87 -11.84
CA ALA A 37 -9.29 8.53 -10.96
C ALA A 37 -8.03 8.13 -11.74
N ASP A 38 -7.81 8.72 -12.91
CA ASP A 38 -6.65 8.41 -13.76
C ASP A 38 -5.44 9.26 -13.33
N ALA A 39 -4.31 8.60 -13.06
CA ALA A 39 -3.01 9.21 -12.78
C ALA A 39 -2.98 10.22 -11.62
N LEU A 40 -3.78 10.01 -10.59
CA LEU A 40 -3.85 10.89 -9.41
C LEU A 40 -2.49 11.01 -8.70
N SER A 41 -2.18 12.21 -8.21
CA SER A 41 -1.13 12.47 -7.21
C SER A 41 -1.66 12.26 -5.79
N ILE A 42 -0.76 12.20 -4.81
CA ILE A 42 -1.11 12.13 -3.38
C ILE A 42 -1.98 13.33 -2.98
N GLU A 43 -1.62 14.53 -3.45
CA GLU A 43 -2.37 15.75 -3.17
C GLU A 43 -3.79 15.69 -3.73
N GLN A 44 -3.95 15.23 -4.99
CA GLN A 44 -5.26 15.09 -5.61
C GLN A 44 -6.14 14.05 -4.90
N VAL A 45 -5.58 12.91 -4.50
CA VAL A 45 -6.32 11.92 -3.68
C VAL A 45 -6.88 12.57 -2.42
N ARG A 46 -6.05 13.30 -1.69
CA ARG A 46 -6.48 13.96 -0.45
C ARG A 46 -7.53 15.03 -0.72
N ALA A 47 -7.30 15.89 -1.72
CA ALA A 47 -8.26 16.91 -2.10
C ALA A 47 -9.61 16.33 -2.56
N ASP A 48 -9.61 15.18 -3.24
CA ASP A 48 -10.83 14.49 -3.67
C ASP A 48 -11.59 13.88 -2.49
N LEU A 49 -10.89 13.32 -1.50
CA LEU A 49 -11.49 12.79 -0.27
C LEU A 49 -12.06 13.91 0.61
N ASP A 50 -11.29 14.99 0.81
CA ASP A 50 -11.70 16.16 1.60
C ASP A 50 -12.91 16.87 0.98
N ALA A 51 -12.97 16.92 -0.36
CA ALA A 51 -14.10 17.47 -1.10
C ALA A 51 -15.26 16.49 -1.31
N HIS A 52 -15.17 15.27 -0.76
CA HIS A 52 -16.14 14.19 -0.93
C HIS A 52 -16.48 13.87 -2.39
N ARG A 53 -15.52 14.07 -3.31
CA ARG A 53 -15.64 13.68 -4.73
C ARG A 53 -15.50 12.17 -4.92
N THR A 54 -14.75 11.54 -4.01
CA THR A 54 -14.61 10.09 -3.93
C THR A 54 -14.56 9.61 -2.48
N THR A 55 -14.48 8.30 -2.28
CA THR A 55 -14.18 7.68 -0.98
C THR A 55 -12.98 6.74 -1.13
N VAL A 56 -12.33 6.37 -0.03
CA VAL A 56 -11.21 5.43 -0.07
C VAL A 56 -11.68 4.08 -0.63
N ARG A 57 -12.91 3.66 -0.32
CA ARG A 57 -13.49 2.45 -0.93
C ARG A 57 -13.62 2.54 -2.45
N GLN A 58 -14.03 3.68 -2.97
CA GLN A 58 -14.15 3.87 -4.41
C GLN A 58 -12.77 3.90 -5.10
N LEU A 59 -11.78 4.55 -4.47
CA LEU A 59 -10.39 4.53 -4.96
C LEU A 59 -9.84 3.11 -5.02
N GLU A 60 -10.02 2.31 -3.97
CA GLU A 60 -9.60 0.92 -4.01
C GLU A 60 -10.31 0.13 -5.11
N ALA A 61 -11.64 0.25 -5.23
CA ALA A 61 -12.38 -0.50 -6.23
C ALA A 61 -11.92 -0.13 -7.65
N HIS A 62 -11.60 1.15 -7.86
CA HIS A 62 -11.02 1.64 -9.11
C HIS A 62 -9.68 0.96 -9.42
N TYR A 63 -8.71 1.01 -8.50
CA TYR A 63 -7.39 0.42 -8.72
C TYR A 63 -7.45 -1.11 -8.79
N ALA A 64 -8.29 -1.77 -7.99
CA ALA A 64 -8.50 -3.22 -8.07
C ALA A 64 -9.04 -3.63 -9.45
N ALA A 65 -10.00 -2.87 -10.01
CA ALA A 65 -10.51 -3.11 -11.36
C ALA A 65 -9.42 -2.90 -12.44
N ARG A 66 -8.58 -1.88 -12.29
CA ARG A 66 -7.45 -1.64 -13.20
C ARG A 66 -6.40 -2.75 -13.13
N ILE A 67 -6.05 -3.20 -11.93
CA ILE A 67 -5.14 -4.34 -11.73
C ILE A 67 -5.71 -5.59 -12.43
N ALA A 68 -7.00 -5.88 -12.24
CA ALA A 68 -7.63 -7.02 -12.91
C ALA A 68 -7.58 -6.89 -14.44
N ALA A 69 -7.86 -5.71 -14.99
CA ALA A 69 -7.95 -5.49 -16.44
C ALA A 69 -6.59 -5.42 -17.14
N LEU A 70 -5.56 -4.85 -16.50
CA LEU A 70 -4.26 -4.57 -17.12
C LEU A 70 -3.15 -5.51 -16.64
N ASP A 71 -3.19 -5.94 -15.39
CA ASP A 71 -2.09 -6.71 -14.79
C ASP A 71 -2.31 -8.22 -14.93
N ALA A 72 -3.51 -8.69 -14.58
CA ALA A 72 -3.90 -10.09 -14.65
C ALA A 72 -4.47 -10.49 -16.02
N GLN A 73 -5.06 -9.53 -16.73
CA GLN A 73 -5.68 -9.70 -18.05
C GLN A 73 -5.10 -8.70 -19.05
N GLY A 74 -5.70 -8.59 -20.24
CA GLY A 74 -5.31 -7.60 -21.25
C GLY A 74 -3.82 -7.73 -21.62
N PRO A 75 -3.00 -6.68 -21.43
CA PRO A 75 -1.56 -6.75 -21.69
C PRO A 75 -0.81 -7.73 -20.76
N ALA A 76 -1.44 -8.15 -19.66
CA ALA A 76 -0.91 -9.06 -18.65
C ALA A 76 0.47 -8.60 -18.18
N LEU A 77 0.50 -7.45 -17.49
CA LEU A 77 1.75 -6.82 -17.06
C LEU A 77 2.51 -7.62 -16.00
N HIS A 78 1.84 -8.49 -15.21
CA HIS A 78 2.45 -9.27 -14.12
C HIS A 78 3.31 -8.42 -13.17
N SER A 79 2.85 -7.21 -12.89
CA SER A 79 3.50 -6.23 -12.01
C SER A 79 2.96 -6.29 -10.58
N VAL A 80 1.72 -6.74 -10.38
CA VAL A 80 1.12 -6.99 -9.06
C VAL A 80 1.11 -8.50 -8.82
N LEU A 81 1.96 -8.95 -7.90
CA LEU A 81 2.15 -10.35 -7.60
C LEU A 81 1.04 -10.90 -6.70
N GLU A 82 0.52 -10.08 -5.78
CA GLU A 82 -0.57 -10.44 -4.87
C GLU A 82 -1.40 -9.21 -4.52
N VAL A 83 -2.72 -9.27 -4.69
CA VAL A 83 -3.64 -8.21 -4.21
C VAL A 83 -3.96 -8.47 -2.75
N ASN A 84 -4.01 -7.42 -1.95
CA ASN A 84 -4.37 -7.50 -0.54
C ASN A 84 -5.86 -7.87 -0.40
N PRO A 85 -6.21 -9.07 0.09
CA PRO A 85 -7.60 -9.45 0.25
C PRO A 85 -8.32 -8.64 1.35
N ASP A 86 -7.57 -7.90 2.18
CA ASP A 86 -8.09 -7.07 3.26
C ASP A 86 -8.28 -5.60 2.82
N ALA A 87 -7.80 -5.18 1.64
CA ALA A 87 -7.88 -3.79 1.17
C ALA A 87 -9.33 -3.27 1.09
N ALA A 88 -10.27 -4.14 0.70
CA ALA A 88 -11.71 -3.90 0.74
C ALA A 88 -12.20 -3.51 2.16
N ALA A 89 -11.81 -4.26 3.18
CA ALA A 89 -12.22 -3.96 4.55
C ALA A 89 -11.51 -2.71 5.10
N ILE A 90 -10.20 -2.62 4.88
CA ILE A 90 -9.36 -1.53 5.40
C ILE A 90 -9.82 -0.18 4.87
N ALA A 91 -10.11 -0.05 3.57
CA ALA A 91 -10.56 1.23 3.04
C ALA A 91 -11.97 1.62 3.51
N ALA A 92 -12.84 0.66 3.86
CA ALA A 92 -14.11 0.99 4.51
C ALA A 92 -13.90 1.47 5.96
N GLN A 93 -12.91 0.92 6.67
CA GLN A 93 -12.51 1.40 8.00
C GLN A 93 -11.91 2.79 7.93
N LEU A 94 -11.09 3.08 6.92
CA LEU A 94 -10.56 4.42 6.68
C LEU A 94 -11.71 5.41 6.46
N ASP A 95 -12.63 5.13 5.54
CA ASP A 95 -13.81 5.96 5.29
C ASP A 95 -14.64 6.22 6.57
N ALA A 96 -14.76 5.23 7.45
CA ALA A 96 -15.53 5.33 8.69
C ALA A 96 -14.81 6.04 9.85
N ALA A 97 -13.47 6.06 9.86
CA ALA A 97 -12.69 6.56 11.00
C ALA A 97 -12.91 8.08 11.24
N GLY A 98 -13.16 8.86 10.18
CA GLY A 98 -13.25 10.31 10.25
C GLY A 98 -12.00 11.00 10.84
N GLY A 99 -12.04 12.32 11.00
CA GLY A 99 -11.00 13.08 11.70
C GLY A 99 -9.80 13.53 10.85
N PRO A 100 -8.78 14.18 11.44
CA PRO A 100 -7.65 14.71 10.69
C PRO A 100 -6.84 13.58 10.05
N HIS A 101 -6.61 13.72 8.75
CA HIS A 101 -6.02 12.70 7.90
C HIS A 101 -4.49 12.85 7.84
N GLY A 102 -3.77 11.73 7.97
CA GLY A 102 -2.32 11.68 7.76
C GLY A 102 -1.94 12.02 6.31
N PRO A 103 -0.64 12.26 6.02
CA PRO A 103 -0.20 12.73 4.70
C PRO A 103 -0.44 11.72 3.56
N LEU A 104 -0.74 10.46 3.88
CA LEU A 104 -1.07 9.42 2.90
C LEU A 104 -2.48 8.85 3.10
N TYR A 105 -3.37 9.56 3.80
CA TYR A 105 -4.69 9.04 4.08
C TYR A 105 -5.45 8.64 2.81
N GLY A 106 -5.85 7.38 2.75
CA GLY A 106 -6.57 6.80 1.62
C GLY A 106 -5.72 6.60 0.36
N VAL A 107 -4.45 7.00 0.36
CA VAL A 107 -3.55 6.86 -0.80
C VAL A 107 -3.29 5.38 -1.07
N PRO A 108 -3.60 4.88 -2.27
CA PRO A 108 -3.32 3.50 -2.65
C PRO A 108 -1.83 3.26 -2.91
N VAL A 109 -1.25 2.29 -2.20
CA VAL A 109 0.18 1.97 -2.18
C VAL A 109 0.42 0.50 -2.53
N LEU A 110 1.43 0.23 -3.37
CA LEU A 110 1.98 -1.10 -3.58
C LEU A 110 3.33 -1.28 -2.89
N LEU A 111 3.57 -2.46 -2.32
CA LEU A 111 4.83 -2.79 -1.66
C LEU A 111 5.56 -3.85 -2.47
N LYS A 112 6.85 -3.71 -2.75
CA LYS A 112 7.63 -4.82 -3.32
C LYS A 112 7.50 -6.07 -2.45
N ASP A 113 7.36 -7.25 -3.05
CA ASP A 113 7.11 -8.53 -2.36
C ASP A 113 8.29 -9.04 -1.49
N ASN A 114 9.33 -8.24 -1.28
CA ASN A 114 10.34 -8.48 -0.25
C ASN A 114 10.13 -7.69 1.04
N ILE A 115 8.99 -6.99 1.18
CA ILE A 115 8.63 -6.17 2.35
C ILE A 115 7.50 -6.85 3.12
N ASP A 116 7.70 -7.06 4.43
CA ASP A 116 6.72 -7.68 5.32
C ASP A 116 5.50 -6.81 5.59
N THR A 117 4.34 -7.47 5.61
CA THR A 117 3.07 -6.91 6.06
C THR A 117 2.29 -7.98 6.80
N ALA A 118 1.55 -7.59 7.83
CA ALA A 118 0.69 -8.45 8.63
C ALA A 118 -0.73 -8.61 8.05
N ASP A 119 -1.03 -8.01 6.88
CA ASP A 119 -2.25 -8.38 6.13
C ASP A 119 -2.18 -9.86 5.69
N ARG A 120 -3.29 -10.41 5.19
CA ARG A 120 -3.34 -11.77 4.62
C ARG A 120 -2.69 -11.86 3.22
N MET A 121 -1.44 -11.41 3.13
CA MET A 121 -0.57 -11.54 1.97
C MET A 121 0.76 -12.18 2.37
N LEU A 122 1.50 -12.69 1.39
CA LEU A 122 2.82 -13.27 1.64
C LEU A 122 3.93 -12.24 1.42
N THR A 123 5.12 -12.55 1.92
CA THR A 123 6.38 -11.90 1.51
C THR A 123 7.30 -13.00 1.00
N THR A 124 7.44 -13.08 -0.32
CA THR A 124 8.11 -14.24 -0.93
C THR A 124 9.41 -13.93 -1.63
N ALA A 125 9.76 -12.64 -1.77
CA ALA A 125 10.82 -12.20 -2.67
C ALA A 125 10.69 -12.84 -4.08
N GLY A 126 9.45 -13.10 -4.52
CA GLY A 126 9.12 -13.80 -5.76
C GLY A 126 9.37 -15.31 -5.78
N SER A 127 9.85 -15.90 -4.68
CA SER A 127 10.27 -17.30 -4.60
C SER A 127 9.13 -18.22 -4.18
N LEU A 128 8.94 -19.33 -4.90
CA LEU A 128 8.01 -20.39 -4.51
C LEU A 128 8.36 -21.04 -3.16
N ALA A 129 9.63 -20.96 -2.73
CA ALA A 129 10.08 -21.56 -1.48
C ALA A 129 9.49 -20.88 -0.22
N LEU A 130 9.00 -19.64 -0.36
CA LEU A 130 8.40 -18.86 0.73
C LEU A 130 6.87 -18.85 0.67
N VAL A 131 6.26 -19.58 -0.29
CA VAL A 131 4.80 -19.72 -0.34
C VAL A 131 4.32 -20.45 0.92
N GLY A 132 3.39 -19.83 1.64
CA GLY A 132 2.90 -20.30 2.95
C GLY A 132 3.62 -19.68 4.16
N SER A 133 4.72 -18.94 3.95
CA SER A 133 5.39 -18.18 5.01
C SER A 133 4.81 -16.75 5.08
N ALA A 134 3.71 -16.60 5.81
CA ALA A 134 3.09 -15.28 6.04
C ALA A 134 3.81 -14.54 7.19
N PRO A 135 4.19 -13.26 7.01
CA PRO A 135 4.75 -12.47 8.11
C PRO A 135 3.73 -12.28 9.23
N VAL A 136 4.19 -12.36 10.48
CA VAL A 136 3.35 -12.13 11.67
C VAL A 136 3.34 -10.67 12.13
N ARG A 137 4.18 -9.83 11.52
CA ARG A 137 4.32 -8.40 11.85
C ARG A 137 4.59 -7.61 10.58
N ASP A 138 4.10 -6.37 10.56
CA ASP A 138 4.47 -5.38 9.56
C ASP A 138 5.98 -5.04 9.65
N ALA A 139 6.60 -4.82 8.49
CA ALA A 139 7.87 -4.13 8.41
C ALA A 139 7.77 -2.74 9.06
N PHE A 140 8.90 -2.18 9.51
CA PHE A 140 8.90 -0.84 10.13
C PHE A 140 8.26 0.21 9.22
N ILE A 141 8.61 0.20 7.94
CA ILE A 141 8.07 1.12 6.95
C ILE A 141 6.56 0.93 6.72
N VAL A 142 6.05 -0.30 6.83
CA VAL A 142 4.61 -0.59 6.67
C VAL A 142 3.82 -0.03 7.84
N ARG A 143 4.33 -0.16 9.07
CA ARG A 143 3.72 0.48 10.25
C ARG A 143 3.63 2.00 10.08
N ARG A 144 4.67 2.64 9.53
CA ARG A 144 4.66 4.08 9.26
C ARG A 144 3.69 4.48 8.17
N LEU A 145 3.60 3.70 7.08
CA LEU A 145 2.59 3.90 6.04
C LEU A 145 1.17 3.85 6.59
N ARG A 146 0.85 2.86 7.42
CA ARG A 146 -0.47 2.76 8.07
C ARG A 146 -0.74 3.92 9.02
N ALA A 147 0.25 4.32 9.82
CA ALA A 147 0.12 5.49 10.68
C ALA A 147 -0.11 6.80 9.90
N ALA A 148 0.40 6.88 8.66
CA ALA A 148 0.13 7.98 7.73
C ALA A 148 -1.20 7.86 6.99
N GLY A 149 -1.96 6.77 7.19
CA GLY A 149 -3.27 6.51 6.60
C GLY A 149 -3.25 5.83 5.22
N ALA A 150 -2.11 5.31 4.77
CA ALA A 150 -1.99 4.67 3.46
C ALA A 150 -2.85 3.40 3.34
N LEU A 151 -3.45 3.20 2.16
CA LEU A 151 -4.14 1.99 1.79
C LEU A 151 -3.17 1.06 1.04
N ILE A 152 -2.76 -0.04 1.66
CA ILE A 152 -1.89 -1.03 1.02
C ILE A 152 -2.73 -1.94 0.12
N LEU A 153 -2.60 -1.79 -1.19
CA LEU A 153 -3.36 -2.54 -2.20
C LEU A 153 -2.82 -3.94 -2.44
N GLY A 154 -1.53 -4.18 -2.22
CA GLY A 154 -0.92 -5.44 -2.63
C GLY A 154 0.59 -5.46 -2.61
N LYS A 155 1.13 -6.60 -3.05
CA LYS A 155 2.55 -6.85 -3.26
C LYS A 155 2.88 -6.76 -4.74
N ALA A 156 3.87 -5.94 -5.08
CA ALA A 156 4.40 -5.82 -6.42
C ALA A 156 5.44 -6.92 -6.69
N ASN A 157 5.43 -7.45 -7.91
CA ASN A 157 6.40 -8.43 -8.38
C ASN A 157 7.83 -7.84 -8.41
N LEU A 158 8.82 -8.71 -8.48
CA LEU A 158 10.24 -8.35 -8.50
C LEU A 158 11.05 -9.37 -9.31
N SER A 159 12.30 -9.01 -9.64
CA SER A 159 13.29 -10.04 -9.95
C SER A 159 13.50 -10.92 -8.72
N GLU A 160 13.33 -12.24 -8.85
CA GLU A 160 13.41 -13.20 -7.72
C GLU A 160 14.66 -12.99 -6.85
N TRP A 161 14.50 -13.04 -5.53
CA TRP A 161 15.56 -12.75 -4.55
C TRP A 161 16.24 -11.41 -4.79
N ALA A 162 15.45 -10.40 -5.16
CA ALA A 162 15.92 -9.06 -5.51
C ALA A 162 17.08 -9.07 -6.54
N ASN A 163 16.99 -9.98 -7.53
CA ASN A 163 17.98 -10.23 -8.58
C ASN A 163 19.30 -10.89 -8.13
N TYR A 164 19.39 -11.36 -6.88
CA TYR A 164 20.60 -11.97 -6.33
C TYR A 164 20.55 -13.51 -6.33
N ARG A 165 20.10 -14.09 -7.46
CA ARG A 165 19.94 -15.55 -7.60
C ARG A 165 20.85 -16.18 -8.64
N SER A 166 21.16 -15.47 -9.73
CA SER A 166 21.88 -16.03 -10.88
C SER A 166 22.62 -14.94 -11.64
N LYS A 167 23.77 -15.29 -12.21
CA LYS A 167 24.52 -14.42 -13.15
C LYS A 167 23.81 -14.26 -14.52
N ARG A 168 22.78 -15.06 -14.78
CA ARG A 168 21.97 -15.04 -16.02
C ARG A 168 20.49 -14.90 -15.66
N SER A 169 20.18 -13.99 -14.76
CA SER A 169 18.80 -13.66 -14.40
C SER A 169 18.10 -12.87 -15.51
N SER A 170 16.77 -12.87 -15.50
CA SER A 170 15.94 -11.98 -16.31
C SER A 170 15.27 -10.98 -15.38
N SER A 171 15.50 -9.69 -15.60
CA SER A 171 14.92 -8.65 -14.74
C SER A 171 13.40 -8.68 -14.80
N GLY A 172 12.78 -8.60 -13.62
CA GLY A 172 11.34 -8.68 -13.44
C GLY A 172 10.72 -10.06 -13.56
N TRP A 173 11.53 -11.12 -13.71
CA TRP A 173 11.04 -12.48 -13.58
C TRP A 173 11.13 -12.98 -12.14
N SER A 174 10.06 -13.63 -11.67
CA SER A 174 10.11 -14.49 -10.48
C SER A 174 9.36 -15.80 -10.67
N GLY A 175 9.73 -16.83 -9.91
CA GLY A 175 9.10 -18.14 -9.99
C GLY A 175 7.63 -18.11 -9.56
N ARG A 176 7.27 -17.23 -8.61
CA ARG A 176 5.89 -17.03 -8.16
C ARG A 176 5.10 -16.09 -9.06
N GLY A 177 5.67 -14.94 -9.42
CA GLY A 177 4.95 -13.85 -10.10
C GLY A 177 5.05 -13.87 -11.63
N GLY A 178 5.89 -14.72 -12.22
CA GLY A 178 6.16 -14.71 -13.65
C GLY A 178 6.97 -13.48 -14.08
N GLN A 179 6.92 -13.14 -15.37
CA GLN A 179 7.68 -12.05 -15.97
C GLN A 179 6.87 -10.75 -15.97
N THR A 180 7.25 -9.78 -15.15
CA THR A 180 6.77 -8.39 -15.26
C THR A 180 7.13 -7.81 -16.63
N LYS A 181 6.21 -7.08 -17.26
CA LYS A 181 6.41 -6.40 -18.54
C LYS A 181 6.50 -4.89 -18.36
N ASN A 182 7.26 -4.22 -19.22
CA ASN A 182 7.28 -2.76 -19.28
C ASN A 182 5.98 -2.25 -19.94
N PRO A 183 5.20 -1.36 -19.30
CA PRO A 183 3.90 -0.92 -19.84
C PRO A 183 4.03 -0.01 -21.07
N TYR A 184 5.19 0.60 -21.33
CA TYR A 184 5.43 1.38 -22.55
C TYR A 184 5.68 0.50 -23.77
N ALA A 185 6.24 -0.70 -23.56
CA ALA A 185 6.49 -1.68 -24.61
C ALA A 185 6.62 -3.07 -23.99
N LEU A 186 5.61 -3.91 -24.21
CA LEU A 186 5.44 -5.21 -23.52
C LEU A 186 6.55 -6.23 -23.80
N ASP A 187 7.34 -6.01 -24.85
CA ASP A 187 8.50 -6.82 -25.24
C ASP A 187 9.83 -6.28 -24.67
N ARG A 188 9.80 -5.20 -23.88
CA ARG A 188 10.98 -4.58 -23.26
C ARG A 188 11.11 -4.93 -21.79
N ASN A 189 12.38 -4.97 -21.37
CA ASN A 189 12.77 -5.23 -20.00
C ASN A 189 12.27 -4.08 -19.08
N PRO A 190 11.57 -4.38 -17.96
CA PRO A 190 11.13 -3.35 -17.00
C PRO A 190 12.23 -2.86 -16.04
N CYS A 191 13.48 -3.30 -16.26
CA CYS A 191 14.57 -3.33 -15.29
C CYS A 191 14.15 -4.02 -13.98
N GLY A 192 14.91 -3.82 -12.90
CA GLY A 192 14.67 -4.47 -11.63
C GLY A 192 15.74 -4.13 -10.61
N SER A 193 15.67 -4.67 -9.39
CA SER A 193 14.73 -5.71 -8.99
C SER A 193 13.32 -5.24 -8.62
N SER A 194 13.07 -3.94 -8.38
CA SER A 194 11.72 -3.43 -8.10
C SER A 194 10.87 -3.25 -9.38
N SER A 195 10.85 -4.28 -10.23
CA SER A 195 10.23 -4.27 -11.55
C SER A 195 8.72 -4.03 -11.47
N GLY A 196 8.02 -4.76 -10.60
CA GLY A 196 6.58 -4.63 -10.41
C GLY A 196 6.22 -3.26 -9.87
N SER A 197 6.97 -2.74 -8.89
CA SER A 197 6.76 -1.39 -8.35
C SER A 197 6.88 -0.32 -9.45
N GLY A 198 7.86 -0.46 -10.36
CA GLY A 198 8.02 0.45 -11.49
C GLY A 198 6.89 0.32 -12.52
N ALA A 199 6.63 -0.89 -13.00
CA ALA A 199 5.63 -1.15 -14.03
C ALA A 199 4.20 -0.80 -13.56
N ALA A 200 3.86 -1.13 -12.31
CA ALA A 200 2.52 -0.89 -11.76
C ALA A 200 2.21 0.61 -11.65
N ILE A 201 3.17 1.43 -11.22
CA ILE A 201 2.95 2.88 -11.08
C ILE A 201 2.95 3.59 -12.43
N ALA A 202 3.76 3.12 -13.38
CA ALA A 202 3.74 3.63 -14.76
C ALA A 202 2.42 3.28 -15.49
N ALA A 203 1.81 2.14 -15.17
CA ALA A 203 0.49 1.74 -15.67
C ALA A 203 -0.69 2.28 -14.83
N ASP A 204 -0.41 3.11 -13.82
CA ASP A 204 -1.41 3.70 -12.93
C ASP A 204 -2.30 2.63 -12.26
N LEU A 205 -1.66 1.62 -11.70
CA LEU A 205 -2.30 0.55 -10.91
C LEU A 205 -2.32 0.84 -9.41
N ALA A 206 -1.61 1.89 -8.99
CA ALA A 206 -1.66 2.53 -7.69
C ALA A 206 -1.09 3.96 -7.83
N VAL A 207 -1.13 4.74 -6.76
CA VAL A 207 -0.63 6.12 -6.75
C VAL A 207 0.88 6.15 -6.54
N VAL A 208 1.38 5.38 -5.57
CA VAL A 208 2.81 5.23 -5.30
C VAL A 208 3.16 3.79 -4.94
N ALA A 209 4.44 3.44 -5.08
CA ALA A 209 4.96 2.16 -4.64
C ALA A 209 6.24 2.32 -3.81
N VAL A 210 6.51 1.31 -2.98
CA VAL A 210 7.79 1.19 -2.29
C VAL A 210 8.61 0.09 -2.96
N GLY A 211 9.79 0.46 -3.45
CA GLY A 211 10.81 -0.46 -3.94
C GLY A 211 11.92 -0.64 -2.91
N THR A 212 12.89 -1.52 -3.23
CA THR A 212 14.11 -1.70 -2.43
C THR A 212 15.32 -1.75 -3.34
N GLU A 213 16.42 -1.14 -2.90
CA GLU A 213 17.65 -1.05 -3.66
C GLU A 213 18.88 -1.44 -2.85
N THR A 214 19.64 -2.38 -3.43
CA THR A 214 21.03 -2.68 -3.08
C THR A 214 21.95 -1.96 -4.06
N ASP A 215 21.70 -2.13 -5.36
CA ASP A 215 22.38 -1.43 -6.45
C ASP A 215 21.40 -1.33 -7.65
N GLY A 216 21.01 -0.10 -8.01
CA GLY A 216 20.12 0.21 -9.13
C GLY A 216 18.66 -0.25 -9.01
N SER A 217 18.30 -1.03 -7.99
CA SER A 217 17.03 -1.75 -7.93
C SER A 217 15.76 -0.91 -7.64
N VAL A 218 15.88 0.39 -7.38
CA VAL A 218 14.81 1.40 -7.36
C VAL A 218 14.99 2.37 -8.53
N THR A 219 16.20 2.91 -8.69
CA THR A 219 16.52 3.95 -9.68
C THR A 219 16.44 3.44 -11.13
N CYS A 220 16.93 2.24 -11.43
CA CYS A 220 16.85 1.65 -12.76
C CYS A 220 15.41 1.33 -13.21
N PRO A 221 14.59 0.57 -12.44
CA PRO A 221 13.20 0.34 -12.82
C PRO A 221 12.38 1.62 -12.80
N ALA A 222 12.70 2.63 -11.98
CA ALA A 222 12.05 3.93 -12.10
C ALA A 222 12.38 4.59 -13.46
N SER A 223 13.67 4.69 -13.81
CA SER A 223 14.10 5.29 -15.09
C SER A 223 13.51 4.60 -16.31
N VAL A 224 13.55 3.27 -16.36
CA VAL A 224 13.07 2.48 -17.50
C VAL A 224 11.55 2.49 -17.65
N ASN A 225 10.81 2.74 -16.57
CA ASN A 225 9.36 2.90 -16.59
C ASN A 225 8.92 4.38 -16.49
N GLY A 226 9.79 5.34 -16.77
CA GLY A 226 9.41 6.76 -16.84
C GLY A 226 8.93 7.39 -15.52
N LEU A 227 9.49 6.95 -14.39
CA LEU A 227 9.10 7.38 -13.04
C LEU A 227 10.24 8.10 -12.31
N VAL A 228 9.87 8.72 -11.19
CA VAL A 228 10.79 9.15 -10.15
C VAL A 228 11.02 8.00 -9.17
N GLY A 229 12.29 7.66 -8.92
CA GLY A 229 12.69 6.70 -7.90
C GLY A 229 13.81 7.28 -7.05
N ILE A 230 13.64 7.30 -5.73
CA ILE A 230 14.65 7.82 -4.80
C ILE A 230 15.29 6.66 -4.06
N LYS A 231 16.61 6.48 -4.23
CA LYS A 231 17.42 5.63 -3.35
C LYS A 231 18.00 6.51 -2.23
N PRO A 232 17.45 6.48 -1.00
CA PRO A 232 17.96 7.32 0.07
C PRO A 232 19.34 6.89 0.54
N THR A 233 19.92 7.70 1.44
CA THR A 233 21.10 7.32 2.23
C THR A 233 20.78 6.07 3.04
N VAL A 234 21.70 5.09 3.06
CA VAL A 234 21.55 3.89 3.92
C VAL A 234 21.44 4.35 5.38
N GLY A 235 20.39 3.88 6.07
CA GLY A 235 20.06 4.32 7.42
C GLY A 235 19.04 5.46 7.51
N LEU A 236 18.62 6.07 6.40
CA LEU A 236 17.49 7.02 6.44
C LEU A 236 16.15 6.31 6.65
N VAL A 237 16.02 5.12 6.06
CA VAL A 237 14.82 4.27 6.11
C VAL A 237 15.21 2.92 6.70
N SER A 238 14.49 2.47 7.72
CA SER A 238 14.71 1.16 8.34
C SER A 238 14.46 0.01 7.37
N ARG A 239 15.25 -1.06 7.53
CA ARG A 239 15.19 -2.29 6.74
C ARG A 239 14.57 -3.45 7.52
N SER A 240 14.10 -3.21 8.74
CA SER A 240 13.43 -4.23 9.57
C SER A 240 12.16 -4.73 8.89
N GLY A 241 12.06 -6.06 8.73
CA GLY A 241 10.97 -6.71 8.00
C GLY A 241 11.11 -6.64 6.47
N ILE A 242 12.34 -6.51 5.96
CA ILE A 242 12.63 -6.60 4.53
C ILE A 242 13.59 -7.77 4.31
N ILE A 243 13.27 -8.68 3.37
CA ILE A 243 14.17 -9.75 2.97
C ILE A 243 15.44 -9.10 2.36
N PRO A 244 16.62 -9.27 2.97
CA PRO A 244 17.80 -8.48 2.65
C PRO A 244 18.64 -9.10 1.50
N ILE A 245 19.57 -8.30 0.98
CA ILE A 245 20.74 -8.77 0.23
C ILE A 245 22.03 -8.36 0.97
N ALA A 246 22.28 -7.06 1.12
CA ALA A 246 23.52 -6.53 1.68
C ALA A 246 23.25 -5.32 2.58
N ALA A 247 23.40 -5.51 3.89
CA ALA A 247 23.17 -4.47 4.89
C ALA A 247 24.06 -3.22 4.72
N SER A 248 25.14 -3.27 3.95
CA SER A 248 25.96 -2.09 3.63
C SER A 248 25.32 -1.17 2.59
N GLN A 249 24.34 -1.65 1.83
CA GLN A 249 23.80 -0.98 0.64
C GLN A 249 22.28 -0.91 0.63
N ASP A 250 21.61 -1.90 1.22
CA ASP A 250 20.16 -2.06 1.17
C ASP A 250 19.43 -0.85 1.77
N THR A 251 18.42 -0.39 1.05
CA THR A 251 17.45 0.57 1.56
C THR A 251 16.13 0.48 0.79
N ALA A 252 15.00 0.75 1.47
CA ALA A 252 13.72 0.95 0.79
C ALA A 252 13.64 2.39 0.24
N GLY A 253 12.95 2.55 -0.88
CA GLY A 253 12.83 3.83 -1.56
C GLY A 253 11.46 4.04 -2.21
N PRO A 254 10.97 5.29 -2.27
CA PRO A 254 9.73 5.62 -2.96
C PRO A 254 9.89 5.50 -4.47
N MET A 255 8.82 5.08 -5.14
CA MET A 255 8.66 5.10 -6.59
C MET A 255 7.30 5.76 -6.92
N ALA A 256 7.33 6.85 -7.68
CA ALA A 256 6.15 7.65 -7.98
C ALA A 256 6.24 8.34 -9.36
N ARG A 257 5.12 8.85 -9.87
CA ARG A 257 5.08 9.61 -11.14
C ARG A 257 5.67 11.00 -11.02
N THR A 258 5.64 11.61 -9.83
CA THR A 258 6.11 12.97 -9.59
C THR A 258 7.16 13.01 -8.48
N VAL A 259 8.00 14.05 -8.51
CA VAL A 259 8.97 14.31 -7.44
C VAL A 259 8.24 14.62 -6.13
N ALA A 260 7.11 15.32 -6.19
CA ALA A 260 6.30 15.64 -5.03
C ALA A 260 5.80 14.39 -4.31
N ASP A 261 5.22 13.45 -5.05
CA ASP A 261 4.74 12.20 -4.46
C ASP A 261 5.88 11.36 -3.87
N ALA A 262 7.03 11.31 -4.56
CA ALA A 262 8.21 10.61 -4.07
C ALA A 262 8.76 11.24 -2.78
N ALA A 263 8.76 12.56 -2.67
CA ALA A 263 9.23 13.29 -1.49
C ALA A 263 8.29 13.10 -0.29
N VAL A 264 6.97 13.17 -0.49
CA VAL A 264 5.98 12.91 0.57
C VAL A 264 6.11 11.47 1.07
N LEU A 265 6.20 10.50 0.15
CA LEU A 265 6.39 9.10 0.52
C LEU A 265 7.72 8.90 1.27
N LEU A 266 8.83 9.51 0.83
CA LEU A 266 10.11 9.45 1.54
C LEU A 266 9.99 9.96 2.98
N GLY A 267 9.31 11.09 3.19
CA GLY A 267 9.08 11.66 4.52
C GLY A 267 8.34 10.70 5.45
N VAL A 268 7.38 9.93 4.93
CA VAL A 268 6.68 8.89 5.70
C VAL A 268 7.58 7.70 5.99
N LEU A 269 8.37 7.23 5.02
CA LEU A 269 9.24 6.05 5.20
C LEU A 269 10.41 6.31 6.16
N ALA A 270 10.96 7.54 6.16
CA ALA A 270 12.14 7.90 6.94
C ALA A 270 11.85 7.89 8.45
N GLY A 271 12.78 7.35 9.24
CA GLY A 271 12.63 7.33 10.69
C GLY A 271 13.59 6.40 11.42
N TYR A 272 13.83 6.70 12.69
CA TYR A 272 14.60 5.87 13.60
C TYR A 272 13.86 4.58 13.97
N ASP A 273 14.56 3.46 13.88
CA ASP A 273 14.10 2.15 14.31
C ASP A 273 15.14 1.49 15.21
N THR A 274 14.72 1.05 16.39
CA THR A 274 15.60 0.35 17.34
C THR A 274 16.07 -1.00 16.80
N ASP A 275 15.31 -1.60 15.90
CA ASP A 275 15.60 -2.92 15.33
C ASP A 275 16.55 -2.83 14.12
N ASP A 276 16.85 -1.60 13.64
CA ASP A 276 17.81 -1.35 12.57
C ASP A 276 18.91 -0.35 13.00
N PRO A 277 20.09 -0.84 13.41
CA PRO A 277 21.20 0.01 13.86
C PRO A 277 21.68 1.03 12.81
N ALA A 278 21.45 0.81 11.52
CA ALA A 278 21.82 1.78 10.49
C ALA A 278 21.06 3.10 10.65
N THR A 279 19.87 3.06 11.28
CA THR A 279 19.03 4.25 11.51
C THR A 279 19.39 5.03 12.76
N ALA A 280 20.36 4.57 13.57
CA ALA A 280 20.65 5.14 14.89
C ALA A 280 20.88 6.66 14.90
N ARG A 281 21.50 7.20 13.85
CA ARG A 281 21.71 8.66 13.69
C ARG A 281 20.41 9.47 13.75
N LEU A 282 19.30 8.89 13.30
CA LEU A 282 18.00 9.56 13.27
C LEU A 282 17.37 9.75 14.65
N ARG A 283 17.91 9.07 15.69
CA ARG A 283 17.50 9.30 17.08
C ARG A 283 17.77 10.74 17.52
N GLU A 284 18.90 11.29 17.08
CA GLU A 284 19.34 12.64 17.43
C GLU A 284 19.10 13.65 16.30
N GLN A 285 19.03 13.16 15.06
CA GLN A 285 18.88 13.97 13.85
C GLN A 285 17.68 13.48 13.04
N PRO A 286 16.44 13.80 13.45
CA PRO A 286 15.25 13.37 12.73
C PRO A 286 15.27 13.89 11.28
N PRO A 287 14.69 13.13 10.34
CA PRO A 287 14.68 13.55 8.94
C PRO A 287 13.93 14.88 8.78
N PRO A 288 14.41 15.79 7.91
CA PRO A 288 13.65 16.97 7.57
C PRO A 288 12.40 16.58 6.78
N ASP A 289 11.46 17.51 6.70
CA ASP A 289 10.32 17.39 5.79
C ASP A 289 10.76 17.72 4.36
N TYR A 290 10.92 16.66 3.55
CA TYR A 290 11.40 16.73 2.17
C TYR A 290 10.41 17.41 1.21
N SER A 291 9.17 17.67 1.63
CA SER A 291 8.17 18.36 0.80
C SER A 291 8.23 19.89 0.92
N ARG A 292 8.88 20.45 1.96
CA ARG A 292 8.82 21.90 2.27
C ARG A 292 9.34 22.83 1.18
N SER A 293 10.29 22.36 0.37
CA SER A 293 10.93 23.18 -0.67
C SER A 293 10.37 22.90 -2.06
N LEU A 294 9.31 22.10 -2.16
CA LEU A 294 8.62 21.90 -3.42
C LEU A 294 7.68 23.08 -3.68
N GLU A 295 7.74 23.62 -4.89
CA GLU A 295 6.77 24.59 -5.35
C GLU A 295 5.41 23.89 -5.52
N ALA A 296 4.31 24.59 -5.22
CA ALA A 296 2.98 24.10 -5.53
C ALA A 296 2.86 23.96 -7.06
N ALA A 297 2.32 22.83 -7.50
CA ALA A 297 2.13 22.51 -8.92
C ALA A 297 1.07 23.39 -9.59
#